data_AF-A0A965RZB0-F1
#
_entry.id   AF-A0A965RZB0-F1
#
_cell.length_a   1.000
_cell.length_b   1.000
_cell.length_c   1.000
_cell.angle_alpha   90.00
_cell.angle_beta   90.00
_cell.angle_gamma   90.00
#
_symmetry.space_group_name_H-M   'P 1'
#
loop_
_entity.id
_entity.type
_entity.pdbx_description
1 polymer ?
#
loop_
_entity_poly.entity_id
_entity_poly.type
_entity_poly.pdbx_seq_one_letter_code
_entity_poly.pdbx_strand_id
1 'polypeptide(L)'
;MNNFVKNNTFLFNQYFNPKDISGLILWLDANDSSTLYDSTTGGSIVSSDGIVKRWEDKSGNNYHATAENGPQRKINQLNNKDTLYFNGSQQLQISNSNTNIDFRNLHYNNSTFFLVVKPGIVSDPQQTYYLIGNSRTLGPGINNRGFRILFDDFLSGRNNHLGFVLLNDQTTTVTFDRTNNVLSPNIYSSITIISKPSDPVATRTNITINNTSPYGNNTGTGSLLDNNNSISVISIGYSDNSSSPFFLVGNIAEILIYNSALNSGLITKINYYLRNKWKHF
;
A
#
# COMPACT_ATOMS: atom_id res chain seq x y z
N MET A 1 -36.43 -20.11 -44.08
CA MET A 1 -35.66 -20.46 -42.87
C MET A 1 -34.23 -20.02 -43.07
N ASN A 2 -33.78 -19.01 -42.30
CA ASN A 2 -32.44 -18.90 -41.72
C ASN A 2 -32.32 -17.50 -41.10
N ASN A 3 -32.91 -17.36 -39.91
CA ASN A 3 -32.62 -16.25 -39.02
C ASN A 3 -31.23 -16.50 -38.42
N PHE A 4 -30.20 -15.88 -39.00
CA PHE A 4 -28.95 -15.71 -38.28
C PHE A 4 -29.16 -14.66 -37.20
N VAL A 5 -29.42 -15.14 -35.99
CA VAL A 5 -29.22 -14.37 -34.76
C VAL A 5 -27.74 -13.98 -34.74
N LYS A 6 -27.44 -12.72 -35.04
CA LYS A 6 -26.13 -12.14 -34.72
C LYS A 6 -26.06 -12.13 -33.20
N ASN A 7 -25.35 -13.10 -32.64
CA ASN A 7 -24.92 -13.06 -31.25
C ASN A 7 -24.25 -11.71 -31.01
N ASN A 8 -24.89 -10.88 -30.18
CA ASN A 8 -24.35 -9.63 -29.66
C ASN A 8 -23.25 -9.94 -28.63
N THR A 9 -22.19 -10.64 -29.06
CA THR A 9 -20.93 -10.67 -28.32
C THR A 9 -20.18 -9.39 -28.68
N PHE A 10 -20.68 -8.26 -28.15
CA PHE A 10 -19.94 -7.01 -28.21
C PHE A 10 -18.63 -7.20 -27.44
N LEU A 11 -17.53 -7.16 -28.20
CA LEU A 11 -16.16 -7.14 -27.77
C LEU A 11 -15.93 -5.99 -26.78
N PHE A 12 -15.91 -6.29 -25.48
CA PHE A 12 -15.27 -5.43 -24.48
C PHE A 12 -14.12 -6.19 -23.83
N ASN A 13 -13.14 -6.58 -24.64
CA ASN A 13 -11.82 -6.96 -24.14
C ASN A 13 -10.95 -5.70 -23.99
N GLN A 14 -11.53 -4.62 -23.44
CA GLN A 14 -10.72 -3.51 -22.95
C GLN A 14 -10.00 -4.06 -21.72
N TYR A 15 -8.69 -4.24 -21.83
CA TYR A 15 -7.86 -4.51 -20.67
C TYR A 15 -8.11 -3.39 -19.66
N PHE A 16 -8.68 -3.74 -18.51
CA PHE A 16 -8.89 -2.80 -17.43
C PHE A 16 -7.57 -2.10 -17.07
N ASN A 17 -7.57 -0.77 -17.07
CA ASN A 17 -6.46 0.03 -16.59
C ASN A 17 -6.86 0.69 -15.27
N PRO A 18 -6.05 0.61 -14.20
CA PRO A 18 -6.32 1.37 -12.97
C PRO A 18 -6.58 2.86 -13.18
N LYS A 19 -6.00 3.47 -14.23
CA LYS A 19 -6.23 4.88 -14.61
C LYS A 19 -7.64 5.16 -15.12
N ASP A 20 -8.41 4.14 -15.51
CA ASP A 20 -9.81 4.28 -15.93
C ASP A 20 -10.74 4.59 -14.75
N ILE A 21 -10.24 4.44 -13.50
CA ILE A 21 -10.96 4.81 -12.29
C ILE A 21 -10.45 6.17 -11.80
N SER A 22 -11.36 7.14 -11.70
CA SER A 22 -11.04 8.48 -11.19
C SER A 22 -10.48 8.45 -9.77
N GLY A 23 -9.56 9.36 -9.49
CA GLY A 23 -8.98 9.55 -8.16
C GLY A 23 -7.74 8.70 -7.88
N LEU A 24 -7.19 7.99 -8.87
CA LEU A 24 -5.89 7.31 -8.74
C LEU A 24 -4.79 8.34 -8.50
N ILE A 25 -4.13 8.26 -7.34
CA ILE A 25 -3.04 9.18 -6.97
C ILE A 25 -1.66 8.55 -7.04
N LEU A 26 -1.55 7.23 -6.86
CA LEU A 26 -0.27 6.52 -6.89
C LEU A 26 -0.50 5.14 -7.51
N TRP A 27 0.37 4.76 -8.44
CA TRP A 27 0.42 3.42 -8.99
C TRP A 27 1.86 2.98 -9.20
N LEU A 28 2.32 2.06 -8.35
CA LEU A 28 3.65 1.47 -8.42
C LEU A 28 3.52 -0.01 -8.77
N ASP A 29 4.15 -0.42 -9.87
CA ASP A 29 4.07 -1.78 -10.42
C ASP A 29 5.47 -2.39 -10.59
N ALA A 30 5.81 -3.39 -9.80
CA ALA A 30 7.16 -3.95 -9.79
C ALA A 30 7.41 -4.88 -10.98
N ASN A 31 6.34 -5.37 -11.61
CA ASN A 31 6.42 -6.18 -12.81
C ASN A 31 6.73 -5.36 -14.07
N ASP A 32 6.48 -4.04 -14.03
CA ASP A 32 6.84 -3.16 -15.13
C ASP A 32 8.30 -2.73 -15.00
N SER A 33 9.19 -3.55 -15.56
CA SER A 33 10.63 -3.31 -15.51
C SER A 33 11.04 -1.98 -16.11
N SER A 34 10.26 -1.41 -17.04
CA SER A 34 10.54 -0.11 -17.65
C SER A 34 10.39 1.06 -16.67
N THR A 35 9.84 0.81 -15.47
CA THR A 35 9.65 1.79 -14.39
C THR A 35 10.68 1.66 -13.27
N LEU A 36 11.65 0.75 -13.38
CA LEU A 36 12.63 0.47 -12.33
C LEU A 36 14.03 0.93 -12.76
N TYR A 37 14.58 1.94 -12.08
CA TYR A 37 15.86 2.56 -12.42
C TYR A 37 16.90 2.43 -11.30
N ASP A 38 18.16 2.34 -11.72
CA ASP A 38 19.34 2.20 -10.86
C ASP A 38 19.89 3.54 -10.31
N SER A 39 19.22 4.64 -10.65
CA SER A 39 19.51 6.01 -10.18
C SER A 39 18.24 6.70 -9.68
N THR A 40 18.40 7.63 -8.74
CA THR A 40 17.32 8.49 -8.22
C THR A 40 16.86 9.54 -9.25
N THR A 41 17.65 9.80 -10.29
CA THR A 41 17.29 10.62 -11.45
C THR A 41 18.00 10.09 -12.69
N GLY A 42 17.27 9.94 -13.81
CA GLY A 42 17.78 9.26 -15.00
C GLY A 42 18.13 7.79 -14.71
N GLY A 43 19.28 7.35 -15.18
CA GLY A 43 19.79 5.98 -14.96
C GLY A 43 19.36 4.98 -16.02
N SER A 44 19.71 3.72 -15.79
CA SER A 44 19.37 2.59 -16.64
C SER A 44 18.30 1.71 -15.99
N ILE A 45 17.61 0.91 -16.81
CA ILE A 45 16.69 -0.10 -16.31
C ILE A 45 17.45 -1.12 -15.46
N VAL A 46 16.94 -1.38 -14.26
CA VAL A 46 17.56 -2.27 -13.26
C VAL A 46 17.54 -3.71 -13.77
N SER A 47 18.68 -4.41 -13.76
CA SER A 47 18.76 -5.83 -14.09
C SER A 47 18.15 -6.74 -13.01
N SER A 48 18.09 -8.06 -13.25
CA SER A 48 17.75 -9.01 -12.18
C SER A 48 18.69 -8.80 -10.98
N ASP A 49 18.13 -8.86 -9.78
CA ASP A 49 18.81 -8.72 -8.48
C ASP A 49 19.51 -7.38 -8.23
N GLY A 50 19.39 -6.44 -9.17
CA GLY A 50 19.89 -5.08 -9.05
C GLY A 50 19.09 -4.25 -8.04
N ILE A 51 19.74 -3.22 -7.52
CA ILE A 51 19.15 -2.26 -6.58
C ILE A 51 18.27 -1.28 -7.35
N VAL A 52 17.01 -1.15 -6.95
CA VAL A 52 16.07 -0.17 -7.48
C VAL A 52 16.20 1.10 -6.68
N LYS A 53 16.80 2.13 -7.26
CA LYS A 53 16.90 3.46 -6.66
C LYS A 53 15.72 4.36 -7.01
N ARG A 54 14.95 4.01 -8.04
CA ARG A 54 13.74 4.74 -8.43
C ARG A 54 12.69 3.79 -9.01
N TRP A 55 11.47 3.88 -8.48
CA TRP A 55 10.28 3.19 -8.95
C TRP A 55 9.28 4.22 -9.47
N GLU A 56 9.09 4.25 -10.78
CA GLU A 56 8.28 5.28 -11.43
C GLU A 56 6.78 5.02 -11.26
N ASP A 57 6.11 5.99 -10.65
CA ASP A 57 4.65 6.11 -10.62
C ASP A 57 4.01 6.13 -12.01
N LYS A 58 3.08 5.20 -12.23
CA LYS A 58 2.29 5.03 -13.46
C LYS A 58 0.97 5.79 -13.45
N SER A 59 0.57 6.38 -12.32
CA SER A 59 -0.69 7.12 -12.21
C SER A 59 -0.71 8.35 -13.13
N GLY A 60 0.46 8.92 -13.41
CA GLY A 60 0.63 10.16 -14.18
C GLY A 60 0.83 11.39 -13.30
N ASN A 61 0.92 11.23 -11.98
CA ASN A 61 1.12 12.32 -11.03
C ASN A 61 2.60 12.54 -10.67
N ASN A 62 3.53 11.79 -11.26
CA ASN A 62 4.98 11.90 -11.07
C ASN A 62 5.44 11.70 -9.61
N TYR A 63 4.72 10.90 -8.83
CA TYR A 63 5.10 10.54 -7.46
C TYR A 63 6.05 9.33 -7.44
N HIS A 64 7.16 9.43 -8.16
CA HIS A 64 8.16 8.36 -8.22
C HIS A 64 8.79 8.14 -6.84
N ALA A 65 8.90 6.88 -6.42
CA ALA A 65 9.53 6.53 -5.16
C ALA A 65 11.04 6.35 -5.39
N THR A 66 11.89 6.97 -4.55
CA THR A 66 13.35 6.98 -4.72
C THR A 66 14.08 6.64 -3.43
N ALA A 67 15.30 6.09 -3.54
CA ALA A 67 16.25 5.93 -2.45
C ALA A 67 17.66 5.63 -2.95
N GLU A 68 18.68 6.02 -2.19
CA GLU A 68 20.06 5.59 -2.45
C GLU A 68 20.29 4.11 -2.08
N ASN A 69 19.65 3.65 -1.00
CA ASN A 69 19.64 2.25 -0.57
C ASN A 69 18.23 1.64 -0.73
N GLY A 70 17.83 1.41 -1.98
CA GLY A 70 16.52 0.86 -2.32
C GLY A 70 16.47 -0.67 -2.32
N PRO A 71 15.27 -1.26 -2.53
CA PRO A 71 15.07 -2.71 -2.56
C PRO A 71 15.70 -3.36 -3.81
N GLN A 72 15.82 -4.68 -3.80
CA GLN A 72 16.28 -5.45 -4.96
C GLN A 72 15.12 -5.84 -5.88
N ARG A 73 15.31 -5.69 -7.20
CA ARG A 73 14.39 -6.27 -8.19
C ARG A 73 14.57 -7.79 -8.21
N LYS A 74 13.54 -8.53 -7.80
CA LYS A 74 13.52 -10.00 -7.89
C LYS A 74 12.60 -10.41 -9.03
N ILE A 75 13.14 -11.14 -10.00
CA ILE A 75 12.38 -11.59 -11.17
C ILE A 75 11.58 -12.85 -10.88
N ASN A 76 10.48 -13.06 -11.59
CA ASN A 76 9.68 -14.30 -11.57
C ASN A 76 9.23 -14.77 -10.17
N GLN A 77 8.92 -13.84 -9.26
CA GLN A 77 8.61 -14.17 -7.87
C GLN A 77 7.13 -14.52 -7.61
N LEU A 78 6.21 -13.98 -8.41
CA LEU A 78 4.78 -14.25 -8.26
C LEU A 78 4.14 -14.43 -9.63
N ASN A 79 3.74 -15.66 -9.98
CA ASN A 79 3.16 -15.96 -11.31
C ASN A 79 4.06 -15.47 -12.47
N ASN A 80 5.38 -15.75 -12.39
CA ASN A 80 6.39 -15.30 -13.36
C ASN A 80 6.46 -13.77 -13.53
N LYS A 81 6.17 -13.04 -12.46
CA LYS A 81 6.25 -11.57 -12.41
C LYS A 81 7.22 -11.09 -11.37
N ASP A 82 7.80 -9.94 -11.63
CA ASP A 82 8.82 -9.35 -10.77
C ASP A 82 8.19 -8.68 -9.54
N THR A 83 8.95 -8.64 -8.46
CA THR A 83 8.62 -7.93 -7.22
C THR A 83 9.85 -7.23 -6.67
N LEU A 84 9.65 -6.29 -5.74
CA LEU A 84 10.75 -5.64 -5.03
C LEU A 84 10.93 -6.26 -3.66
N TYR A 85 12.12 -6.80 -3.41
CA TYR A 85 12.49 -7.40 -2.13
C TYR A 85 13.23 -6.40 -1.23
N PHE A 86 12.71 -6.22 -0.03
CA PHE A 86 13.29 -5.45 1.05
C PHE A 86 13.93 -6.42 2.06
N ASN A 87 15.17 -6.14 2.46
CA ASN A 87 15.97 -7.03 3.31
C ASN A 87 15.99 -6.64 4.81
N GLY A 88 15.15 -5.69 5.24
CA GLY A 88 15.15 -5.18 6.62
C GLY A 88 16.09 -4.00 6.88
N SER A 89 16.68 -3.40 5.85
CA SER A 89 17.51 -2.18 5.97
C SER A 89 17.29 -1.14 4.86
N GLN A 90 16.32 -1.40 3.98
CA GLN A 90 16.07 -0.65 2.75
C GLN A 90 14.73 0.09 2.83
N GLN A 91 14.60 1.14 2.03
CA GLN A 91 13.36 1.91 1.91
C GLN A 91 13.23 2.54 0.52
N LEU A 92 12.03 3.02 0.20
CA LEU A 92 11.81 4.01 -0.86
C LEU A 92 10.99 5.17 -0.29
N GLN A 93 11.23 6.38 -0.79
CA GLN A 93 10.49 7.58 -0.37
C GLN A 93 9.95 8.33 -1.57
N ILE A 94 8.73 8.84 -1.44
CA ILE A 94 8.16 9.79 -2.39
C ILE A 94 8.36 11.17 -1.80
N SER A 95 9.46 11.82 -2.17
CA SER A 95 9.90 13.11 -1.63
C SER A 95 10.07 14.14 -2.75
N ASN A 96 9.10 15.03 -2.86
CA ASN A 96 9.19 16.28 -3.65
C ASN A 96 8.63 17.44 -2.81
N SER A 97 8.70 18.67 -3.32
CA SER A 97 8.34 19.88 -2.56
C SER A 97 6.89 19.93 -2.08
N ASN A 98 5.98 19.18 -2.71
CA ASN A 98 4.54 19.23 -2.42
C ASN A 98 3.98 17.92 -1.82
N THR A 99 4.77 16.86 -1.64
CA THR A 99 4.22 15.53 -1.28
C THR A 99 3.38 15.54 -0.01
N ASN A 100 3.76 16.31 1.00
CA ASN A 100 2.97 16.40 2.23
C ASN A 100 1.60 17.07 2.04
N ILE A 101 1.47 17.94 1.04
CA ILE A 101 0.22 18.61 0.63
C ILE A 101 -0.59 17.65 -0.24
N ASP A 102 0.04 17.02 -1.22
CA ASP A 102 -0.62 16.18 -2.21
C ASP A 102 -1.20 14.90 -1.59
N PHE A 103 -0.45 14.29 -0.67
CA PHE A 103 -0.90 13.10 0.07
C PHE A 103 -1.68 13.43 1.33
N ARG A 104 -1.90 14.71 1.62
CA ARG A 104 -2.64 15.14 2.80
C ARG A 104 -4.02 14.48 2.87
N ASN A 105 -4.70 14.38 1.73
CA ASN A 105 -6.04 13.78 1.62
C ASN A 105 -6.12 12.37 2.23
N LEU A 106 -5.02 11.61 2.26
CA LEU A 106 -5.01 10.24 2.75
C LEU A 106 -5.23 10.09 4.26
N HIS A 107 -5.13 11.17 5.02
CA HIS A 107 -5.33 11.14 6.47
C HIS A 107 -6.41 12.11 6.98
N TYR A 108 -7.21 12.71 6.10
CA TYR A 108 -8.41 13.46 6.52
C TYR A 108 -9.63 13.25 5.63
N ASN A 109 -9.45 12.78 4.39
CA ASN A 109 -10.53 12.45 3.46
C ASN A 109 -10.63 10.93 3.27
N ASN A 110 -11.69 10.53 2.58
CA ASN A 110 -11.87 9.14 2.19
C ASN A 110 -10.77 8.69 1.22
N SER A 111 -10.28 7.47 1.37
CA SER A 111 -9.24 6.90 0.52
C SER A 111 -9.39 5.39 0.37
N THR A 112 -8.79 4.83 -0.68
CA THR A 112 -8.74 3.39 -0.92
C THR A 112 -7.33 2.97 -1.31
N PHE A 113 -6.81 1.95 -0.64
CA PHE A 113 -5.48 1.40 -0.85
C PHE A 113 -5.60 -0.03 -1.37
N PHE A 114 -4.79 -0.38 -2.37
CA PHE A 114 -4.56 -1.76 -2.77
C PHE A 114 -3.07 -2.06 -2.71
N LEU A 115 -2.71 -3.16 -2.07
CA LEU A 115 -1.33 -3.62 -2.00
C LEU A 115 -1.27 -5.09 -2.37
N VAL A 116 -0.21 -5.49 -3.06
CA VAL A 116 0.17 -6.90 -3.23
C VAL A 116 1.53 -7.09 -2.57
N VAL A 117 1.56 -7.84 -1.48
CA VAL A 117 2.74 -7.97 -0.61
C VAL A 117 2.98 -9.40 -0.21
N LYS A 118 4.22 -9.72 0.14
CA LYS A 118 4.62 -10.93 0.87
C LYS A 118 5.52 -10.50 2.01
N PRO A 119 5.00 -10.34 3.23
CA PRO A 119 5.86 -10.19 4.40
C PRO A 119 6.83 -11.37 4.48
N GLY A 120 8.07 -11.13 4.89
CA GLY A 120 9.09 -12.15 5.03
C GLY A 120 8.81 -13.10 6.20
N ILE A 121 9.74 -14.05 6.41
CA ILE A 121 9.83 -14.81 7.66
C ILE A 121 10.72 -14.01 8.61
N VAL A 122 10.40 -14.04 9.90
CA VAL A 122 11.24 -13.40 10.92
C VAL A 122 11.65 -14.43 11.93
N SER A 123 12.93 -14.35 12.30
CA SER A 123 13.53 -15.10 13.39
C SER A 123 13.18 -14.54 14.78
N ASP A 124 12.68 -13.30 14.85
CA ASP A 124 12.31 -12.61 16.09
C ASP A 124 10.83 -12.20 16.06
N PRO A 125 9.99 -12.78 16.93
CA PRO A 125 8.55 -12.60 16.98
C PRO A 125 8.09 -11.29 17.64
N GLN A 126 8.83 -10.19 17.47
CA GLN A 126 8.51 -8.90 18.06
C GLN A 126 8.65 -7.72 17.07
N GLN A 127 8.79 -7.99 15.77
CA GLN A 127 9.14 -6.97 14.80
C GLN A 127 7.93 -6.48 13.98
N THR A 128 7.63 -5.18 14.09
CA THR A 128 6.66 -4.53 13.22
C THR A 128 7.27 -4.13 11.88
N TYR A 129 6.60 -4.49 10.79
CA TYR A 129 6.90 -4.13 9.42
C TYR A 129 6.03 -3.00 8.92
N TYR A 130 6.66 -1.98 8.39
CA TYR A 130 5.96 -0.90 7.71
C TYR A 130 5.90 -1.18 6.22
N LEU A 131 4.70 -1.27 5.68
CA LEU A 131 4.50 -1.48 4.25
C LEU A 131 4.57 -0.14 3.51
N ILE A 132 3.74 0.80 3.93
CA ILE A 132 3.69 2.17 3.40
C ILE A 132 3.04 3.11 4.40
N GLY A 133 3.50 4.35 4.45
CA GLY A 133 2.87 5.38 5.24
C GLY A 133 3.69 6.67 5.25
N ASN A 134 3.09 7.72 5.80
CA ASN A 134 3.76 9.00 6.02
C ASN A 134 3.61 9.48 7.46
N SER A 135 3.14 8.63 8.38
CA SER A 135 3.21 8.89 9.80
C SER A 135 4.42 8.19 10.40
N ARG A 136 5.05 8.84 11.38
CA ARG A 136 6.18 8.30 12.13
C ARG A 136 5.70 7.32 13.22
N THR A 137 6.56 6.52 13.83
CA THR A 137 6.23 5.84 15.11
C THR A 137 6.90 6.58 16.24
N LEU A 138 6.32 7.69 16.67
CA LEU A 138 6.89 8.51 17.73
C LEU A 138 6.27 8.13 19.06
N GLY A 139 7.10 8.12 20.11
CA GLY A 139 6.65 7.97 21.49
C GLY A 139 5.62 9.05 21.88
N PRO A 140 4.98 8.90 23.05
CA PRO A 140 3.95 9.83 23.50
C PRO A 140 4.44 11.30 23.49
N GLY A 141 3.60 12.22 23.00
CA GLY A 141 3.83 13.68 23.09
C GLY A 141 4.43 14.36 21.85
N ILE A 142 4.68 13.66 20.74
CA ILE A 142 5.14 14.30 19.50
C ILE A 142 4.00 14.39 18.48
N ASN A 143 3.79 15.60 17.92
CA ASN A 143 2.87 15.85 16.82
C ASN A 143 3.16 14.88 15.68
N ASN A 144 2.23 13.98 15.38
CA ASN A 144 2.38 13.05 14.29
C ASN A 144 1.08 12.97 13.52
N ARG A 145 1.19 13.16 12.20
CA ARG A 145 0.05 13.22 11.28
C ARG A 145 0.36 12.32 10.10
N GLY A 146 -0.66 11.72 9.53
CA GLY A 146 -0.52 10.84 8.38
C GLY A 146 -1.22 9.51 8.60
N PHE A 147 -0.88 8.56 7.75
CA PHE A 147 -1.34 7.19 7.87
C PHE A 147 -0.17 6.22 7.88
N ARG A 148 -0.48 4.97 8.22
CA ARG A 148 0.43 3.84 8.05
C ARG A 148 -0.33 2.54 7.85
N ILE A 149 0.22 1.71 6.99
CA ILE A 149 -0.15 0.31 6.82
C ILE A 149 1.03 -0.51 7.30
N LEU A 150 0.79 -1.36 8.29
CA LEU A 150 1.83 -2.15 8.95
C LEU A 150 1.38 -3.59 9.11
N PHE A 151 2.35 -4.49 9.15
CA PHE A 151 2.19 -5.89 9.51
C PHE A 151 3.06 -6.19 10.73
N ASP A 152 2.56 -6.97 11.67
CA ASP A 152 3.28 -7.39 12.88
C ASP A 152 3.14 -8.91 13.01
N ASP A 153 4.24 -9.62 13.24
CA ASP A 153 4.27 -11.09 13.27
C ASP A 153 4.35 -11.66 14.69
N PHE A 154 3.98 -10.86 15.70
CA PHE A 154 4.14 -11.17 17.12
C PHE A 154 3.68 -12.59 17.53
N LEU A 155 4.45 -13.37 18.30
CA LEU A 155 4.04 -14.77 18.63
C LEU A 155 2.96 -14.91 19.72
N SER A 156 2.69 -13.87 20.51
CA SER A 156 1.67 -13.92 21.58
C SER A 156 0.78 -12.67 21.67
N GLY A 157 -0.52 -12.86 21.46
CA GLY A 157 -1.54 -11.82 21.66
C GLY A 157 -1.77 -10.87 20.47
N ARG A 158 -0.91 -10.89 19.44
CA ARG A 158 -1.07 -10.11 18.18
C ARG A 158 -0.48 -10.82 16.95
N ASN A 159 -0.73 -12.11 16.82
CA ASN A 159 -0.11 -12.92 15.80
C ASN A 159 -0.60 -12.53 14.40
N ASN A 160 0.35 -12.31 13.49
CA ASN A 160 0.10 -12.03 12.07
C ASN A 160 -0.93 -10.90 11.86
N HIS A 161 -0.66 -9.79 12.53
CA HIS A 161 -1.54 -8.66 12.66
C HIS A 161 -1.31 -7.65 11.53
N LEU A 162 -2.33 -7.41 10.70
CA LEU A 162 -2.35 -6.31 9.74
C LEU A 162 -3.09 -5.12 10.35
N GLY A 163 -2.46 -3.95 10.32
CA GLY A 163 -2.99 -2.71 10.86
C GLY A 163 -3.06 -1.57 9.85
N PHE A 164 -4.14 -0.78 9.94
CA PHE A 164 -4.24 0.55 9.35
C PHE A 164 -4.41 1.57 10.46
N VAL A 165 -3.54 2.58 10.50
CA VAL A 165 -3.61 3.65 11.49
C VAL A 165 -3.62 4.99 10.78
N LEU A 166 -4.52 5.86 11.21
CA LEU A 166 -4.58 7.26 10.81
C LEU A 166 -4.40 8.13 12.06
N LEU A 167 -3.50 9.10 11.95
CA LEU A 167 -3.18 10.07 12.98
C LEU A 167 -3.45 11.49 12.48
N ASN A 168 -4.10 12.28 13.32
CA ASN A 168 -4.46 13.69 13.11
C ASN A 168 -3.59 14.64 13.95
N ASP A 169 -3.17 14.26 15.16
CA ASP A 169 -2.27 15.00 16.04
C ASP A 169 -1.80 14.19 17.29
N GLN A 170 -1.33 14.90 18.34
CA GLN A 170 -0.48 14.43 19.45
C GLN A 170 -0.96 13.23 20.28
N THR A 171 -2.24 12.85 20.29
CA THR A 171 -2.74 11.95 21.36
C THR A 171 -3.78 10.92 20.98
N THR A 172 -4.48 11.06 19.84
CA THR A 172 -5.57 10.14 19.50
C THR A 172 -5.42 9.57 18.10
N THR A 173 -5.71 8.29 17.94
CA THR A 173 -5.84 7.65 16.63
C THR A 173 -7.24 7.93 16.10
N VAL A 174 -7.35 8.59 14.95
CA VAL A 174 -8.64 8.73 14.26
C VAL A 174 -9.12 7.36 13.79
N THR A 175 -8.17 6.60 13.25
CA THR A 175 -8.40 5.24 12.84
C THR A 175 -7.31 4.37 13.42
N PHE A 176 -7.72 3.25 14.00
CA PHE A 176 -6.86 2.20 14.49
C PHE A 176 -7.60 0.90 14.27
N ASP A 177 -7.39 0.34 13.08
CA ASP A 177 -7.98 -0.93 12.69
C ASP A 177 -6.90 -2.00 12.68
N ARG A 178 -7.24 -3.13 13.28
CA ARG A 178 -6.32 -4.21 13.60
C ARG A 178 -7.01 -5.54 13.34
N THR A 179 -6.33 -6.38 12.57
CA THR A 179 -6.86 -7.66 12.15
C THR A 179 -5.81 -8.73 12.42
N ASN A 180 -6.12 -9.66 13.32
CA ASN A 180 -5.17 -10.68 13.77
C ASN A 180 -5.35 -11.97 12.97
N ASN A 181 -4.26 -12.70 12.75
CA ASN A 181 -4.25 -14.00 12.07
C ASN A 181 -4.78 -13.96 10.64
N VAL A 182 -4.56 -12.85 9.93
CA VAL A 182 -5.12 -12.65 8.57
C VAL A 182 -4.07 -12.63 7.45
N LEU A 183 -2.81 -12.37 7.78
CA LEU A 183 -1.73 -12.26 6.81
C LEU A 183 -0.60 -13.22 7.19
N SER A 184 -0.51 -14.37 6.54
CA SER A 184 0.52 -15.37 6.83
C SER A 184 1.91 -14.91 6.35
N PRO A 185 2.97 -15.04 7.18
CA PRO A 185 4.34 -14.76 6.76
C PRO A 185 4.74 -15.60 5.54
N ASN A 186 5.57 -15.01 4.67
CA ASN A 186 6.10 -15.62 3.45
C ASN A 186 5.06 -16.11 2.44
N ILE A 187 3.81 -15.64 2.53
CA ILE A 187 2.76 -15.89 1.55
C ILE A 187 2.37 -14.56 0.91
N TYR A 188 2.23 -14.54 -0.42
CA TYR A 188 1.73 -13.35 -1.10
C TYR A 188 0.27 -13.13 -0.73
N SER A 189 -0.14 -11.89 -0.56
CA SER A 189 -1.53 -11.53 -0.31
C SER A 189 -1.87 -10.20 -0.95
N SER A 190 -3.10 -10.08 -1.43
CA SER A 190 -3.68 -8.81 -1.85
C SER A 190 -4.43 -8.19 -0.68
N ILE A 191 -4.16 -6.93 -0.37
CA ILE A 191 -4.80 -6.17 0.69
C ILE A 191 -5.58 -5.04 0.03
N THR A 192 -6.85 -4.89 0.40
CA THR A 192 -7.68 -3.71 0.10
C THR A 192 -8.02 -3.02 1.41
N ILE A 193 -7.81 -1.71 1.51
CA ILE A 193 -8.21 -0.92 2.67
C ILE A 193 -9.05 0.25 2.18
N ILE A 194 -10.26 0.41 2.70
CA ILE A 194 -11.08 1.60 2.53
C ILE A 194 -10.97 2.39 3.82
N SER A 195 -10.57 3.65 3.75
CA SER A 195 -10.56 4.59 4.86
C SER A 195 -11.63 5.66 4.66
N LYS A 196 -12.42 5.89 5.70
CA LYS A 196 -13.51 6.86 5.77
C LYS A 196 -13.47 7.55 7.14
N PRO A 197 -12.46 8.37 7.43
CA PRO A 197 -12.20 8.82 8.79
C PRO A 197 -13.30 9.69 9.40
N SER A 198 -14.19 10.26 8.58
CA SER A 198 -15.37 11.03 9.02
C SER A 198 -16.59 10.15 9.35
N ASP A 199 -16.60 8.88 8.96
CA ASP A 199 -17.72 7.98 9.21
C ASP A 199 -17.80 7.60 10.71
N PRO A 200 -18.93 7.00 11.17
CA PRO A 200 -19.03 6.44 12.51
C PRO A 200 -17.86 5.51 12.83
N VAL A 201 -17.40 5.51 14.09
CA VAL A 201 -16.17 4.79 14.53
C VAL A 201 -16.11 3.37 13.98
N ALA A 202 -17.18 2.58 14.08
CA ALA A 202 -17.21 1.18 13.64
C ALA A 202 -17.06 0.99 12.11
N THR A 203 -17.23 2.02 11.30
CA THR A 203 -17.21 1.94 9.83
C THR A 203 -16.14 2.84 9.19
N ARG A 204 -15.27 3.46 10.00
CA ARG A 204 -14.17 4.31 9.50
C ARG A 204 -13.18 3.57 8.63
N THR A 205 -13.08 2.26 8.80
CA THR A 205 -12.23 1.42 7.95
C THR A 205 -12.87 0.11 7.62
N ASN A 206 -12.43 -0.41 6.49
CA ASN A 206 -12.70 -1.75 6.07
C ASN A 206 -11.44 -2.32 5.43
N ILE A 207 -10.92 -3.41 6.00
CA ILE A 207 -9.77 -4.14 5.50
C ILE A 207 -10.27 -5.44 4.89
N THR A 208 -9.86 -5.74 3.66
CA THR A 208 -10.14 -7.01 2.99
C THR A 208 -8.83 -7.63 2.52
N ILE A 209 -8.65 -8.93 2.73
CA ILE A 209 -7.43 -9.66 2.33
C ILE A 209 -7.83 -10.78 1.40
N ASN A 210 -7.14 -10.95 0.29
CA ASN A 210 -7.41 -12.00 -0.71
C ASN A 210 -8.90 -12.08 -1.10
N ASN A 211 -9.59 -10.93 -1.15
CA ASN A 211 -11.02 -10.83 -1.47
C ASN A 211 -11.96 -11.60 -0.52
N THR A 212 -11.53 -11.85 0.72
CA THR A 212 -12.37 -12.46 1.76
C THR A 212 -13.38 -11.47 2.33
N SER A 213 -14.16 -11.91 3.32
CA SER A 213 -15.04 -11.03 4.06
C SER A 213 -14.27 -9.87 4.71
N PRO A 214 -14.85 -8.66 4.71
CA PRO A 214 -14.19 -7.49 5.27
C PRO A 214 -14.06 -7.56 6.79
N TYR A 215 -12.98 -6.98 7.30
CA TYR A 215 -12.75 -6.71 8.71
C TYR A 215 -12.93 -5.21 8.97
N GLY A 216 -13.79 -4.86 9.92
CA GLY A 216 -14.04 -3.47 10.34
C GLY A 216 -13.89 -3.36 11.86
N ASN A 217 -12.67 -3.48 12.35
CA ASN A 217 -12.36 -3.55 13.78
C ASN A 217 -11.81 -2.21 14.30
N ASN A 218 -12.19 -1.10 13.68
CA ASN A 218 -11.68 0.21 14.08
C ASN A 218 -12.05 0.53 15.54
N THR A 219 -11.02 0.82 16.34
CA THR A 219 -11.16 1.33 17.71
C THR A 219 -10.69 2.77 17.86
N GLY A 220 -10.20 3.40 16.78
CA GLY A 220 -9.80 4.81 16.79
C GLY A 220 -10.99 5.74 16.99
N THR A 221 -10.92 6.56 18.04
CA THR A 221 -11.98 7.51 18.45
C THR A 221 -11.59 8.97 18.24
N GLY A 222 -10.37 9.24 17.77
CA GLY A 222 -9.90 10.59 17.52
C GLY A 222 -10.83 11.35 16.56
N SER A 223 -10.99 12.64 16.79
CA SER A 223 -11.71 13.54 15.89
C SER A 223 -10.83 13.87 14.70
N LEU A 224 -11.38 14.09 13.50
CA LEU A 224 -10.57 14.71 12.45
C LEU A 224 -10.19 16.13 12.89
N LEU A 225 -8.89 16.39 12.99
CA LEU A 225 -8.36 17.73 13.24
C LEU A 225 -7.76 18.22 11.93
N ASP A 226 -8.40 19.26 11.40
CA ASP A 226 -8.00 20.10 10.27
C ASP A 226 -7.49 19.38 8.99
N ASN A 227 -7.23 20.18 7.95
CA ASN A 227 -6.57 19.75 6.73
C ASN A 227 -5.07 20.04 6.83
N ASN A 228 -4.40 19.63 7.90
CA ASN A 228 -2.95 19.79 7.99
C ASN A 228 -2.17 18.69 7.26
N ASN A 229 -0.99 19.09 6.79
CA ASN A 229 -0.03 18.21 6.14
C ASN A 229 0.53 17.15 7.09
N SER A 230 0.93 16.01 6.52
CA SER A 230 1.79 15.09 7.26
C SER A 230 3.12 15.78 7.61
N ILE A 231 3.73 15.38 8.71
CA ILE A 231 5.06 15.80 9.14
C ILE A 231 6.18 15.02 8.42
N SER A 232 5.85 14.02 7.61
CA SER A 232 6.81 13.17 6.91
C SER A 232 6.30 12.80 5.53
N VAL A 233 7.24 12.49 4.64
CA VAL A 233 6.96 12.03 3.28
C VAL A 233 6.45 10.58 3.30
N ILE A 234 5.83 10.14 2.21
CA ILE A 234 5.46 8.73 2.04
C ILE A 234 6.73 7.90 1.97
N SER A 235 6.85 6.94 2.87
CA SER A 235 7.89 5.92 2.90
C SER A 235 7.28 4.55 2.61
N ILE A 236 8.01 3.73 1.86
CA ILE A 236 7.64 2.36 1.51
C ILE A 236 8.71 1.43 2.09
N GLY A 237 8.27 0.41 2.82
CA GLY A 237 9.16 -0.51 3.52
C GLY A 237 9.80 0.06 4.79
N TYR A 238 9.37 1.24 5.26
CA TYR A 238 10.00 1.96 6.36
C TYR A 238 9.03 2.84 7.15
N SER A 239 9.24 2.88 8.46
CA SER A 239 8.87 4.02 9.31
C SER A 239 10.03 4.32 10.24
N ASP A 240 10.26 5.61 10.46
CA ASP A 240 11.13 6.03 11.52
C ASP A 240 10.43 5.81 12.88
N ASN A 241 11.26 5.51 13.85
CA ASN A 241 10.95 5.59 15.27
C ASN A 241 12.19 6.23 15.88
N SER A 242 11.98 7.16 16.81
CA SER A 242 13.03 8.01 17.38
C SER A 242 14.19 7.24 18.03
N SER A 243 14.02 5.93 18.30
CA SER A 243 15.04 5.06 18.89
C SER A 243 15.47 3.86 18.02
N SER A 244 14.59 3.28 17.19
CA SER A 244 14.92 2.13 16.31
C SER A 244 13.98 2.06 15.11
N PRO A 245 14.45 2.30 13.87
CA PRO A 245 13.59 2.28 12.68
C PRO A 245 12.96 0.89 12.45
N PHE A 246 11.75 0.90 11.90
CA PHE A 246 11.05 -0.30 11.47
C PHE A 246 11.20 -0.47 9.97
N PHE A 247 11.79 -1.59 9.54
CA PHE A 247 12.03 -1.90 8.14
C PHE A 247 11.30 -3.16 7.72
N LEU A 248 10.75 -3.15 6.50
CA LEU A 248 10.22 -4.35 5.85
C LEU A 248 11.32 -5.37 5.57
N VAL A 249 11.10 -6.61 6.01
CA VAL A 249 11.68 -7.80 5.37
C VAL A 249 10.55 -8.44 4.56
N GLY A 250 10.70 -8.57 3.24
CA GLY A 250 9.66 -9.14 2.39
C GLY A 250 9.59 -8.53 1.00
N ASN A 251 8.54 -8.86 0.25
CA ASN A 251 8.32 -8.37 -1.10
C ASN A 251 7.11 -7.44 -1.19
N ILE A 252 7.22 -6.41 -2.00
CA ILE A 252 6.10 -5.62 -2.49
C ILE A 252 6.04 -5.79 -4.01
N ALA A 253 4.87 -6.11 -4.53
CA ALA A 253 4.63 -6.38 -5.94
C ALA A 253 3.88 -5.22 -6.62
N GLU A 254 2.86 -4.65 -5.96
CA GLU A 254 2.06 -3.57 -6.51
C GLU A 254 1.43 -2.72 -5.40
N ILE A 255 1.36 -1.41 -5.63
CA ILE A 255 0.66 -0.45 -4.77
C ILE A 255 -0.21 0.43 -5.66
N LEU A 256 -1.49 0.56 -5.29
CA LEU A 256 -2.44 1.50 -5.87
C LEU A 256 -3.08 2.30 -4.74
N ILE A 257 -3.19 3.61 -4.90
CA ILE A 257 -3.88 4.47 -3.93
C ILE A 257 -4.86 5.37 -4.67
N TYR A 258 -6.08 5.47 -4.17
CA TYR A 258 -7.13 6.37 -4.62
C TYR A 258 -7.50 7.36 -3.52
N ASN A 259 -7.73 8.62 -3.89
CA ASN A 259 -8.16 9.70 -2.98
C ASN A 259 -9.67 9.72 -2.71
N SER A 260 -10.33 8.57 -2.82
CA SER A 260 -11.75 8.41 -2.52
C SER A 260 -12.03 7.01 -1.95
N ALA A 261 -13.15 6.86 -1.24
CA ALA A 261 -13.67 5.55 -0.88
C ALA A 261 -14.38 4.95 -2.11
N LEU A 262 -13.73 3.99 -2.76
CA LEU A 262 -14.30 3.34 -3.93
C LEU A 262 -15.51 2.48 -3.56
N ASN A 263 -16.49 2.41 -4.46
CA ASN A 263 -17.62 1.51 -4.30
C ASN A 263 -17.24 0.05 -4.62
N SER A 264 -18.09 -0.90 -4.21
CA SER A 264 -17.86 -2.33 -4.37
C SER A 264 -17.65 -2.77 -5.83
N GLY A 265 -18.31 -2.13 -6.80
CA GLY A 265 -18.13 -2.44 -8.22
C GLY A 265 -16.74 -2.05 -8.73
N LEU A 266 -16.23 -0.89 -8.33
CA LEU A 266 -14.88 -0.43 -8.69
C LEU A 266 -13.80 -1.25 -7.99
N ILE A 267 -13.99 -1.57 -6.70
CA ILE A 267 -13.10 -2.47 -5.96
C ILE A 267 -13.03 -3.84 -6.63
N THR A 268 -14.18 -4.39 -7.05
CA THR A 268 -14.25 -5.68 -7.77
C THR A 268 -13.41 -5.65 -9.05
N LYS A 269 -13.47 -4.56 -9.83
CA LYS A 269 -12.67 -4.42 -11.05
C LYS A 269 -11.16 -4.42 -10.77
N ILE A 270 -10.71 -3.65 -9.78
CA ILE A 270 -9.28 -3.59 -9.40
C ILE A 270 -8.81 -4.94 -8.88
N ASN A 271 -9.60 -5.57 -8.00
CA ASN A 271 -9.25 -6.88 -7.46
C ASN A 271 -9.26 -7.97 -8.53
N TYR A 272 -10.13 -7.89 -9.54
CA TYR A 272 -10.08 -8.77 -10.71
C TYR A 272 -8.79 -8.54 -11.52
N TYR A 273 -8.39 -7.28 -11.74
CA TYR A 273 -7.12 -6.94 -12.37
C TYR A 273 -5.90 -7.51 -11.61
N LEU A 274 -5.81 -7.27 -10.30
CA LEU A 274 -4.72 -7.78 -9.47
C LEU A 274 -4.68 -9.31 -9.46
N ARG A 275 -5.84 -9.98 -9.33
CA ARG A 275 -5.92 -11.44 -9.37
C ARG A 275 -5.49 -12.02 -10.71
N ASN A 276 -5.94 -11.45 -11.82
CA ASN A 276 -5.54 -11.93 -13.14
C ASN A 276 -4.04 -11.74 -13.41
N LYS A 277 -3.49 -10.62 -12.96
CA LYS A 277 -2.08 -10.31 -13.12
C LYS A 277 -1.22 -11.26 -12.28
N TRP A 278 -1.52 -11.39 -11.00
CA TRP A 278 -0.68 -12.09 -10.03
C TRP A 278 -1.07 -13.56 -9.80
N LYS A 279 -2.23 -14.00 -10.29
CA LYS A 279 -2.79 -15.38 -10.23
C LYS A 279 -2.58 -16.10 -8.89
N HIS A 280 -2.90 -15.44 -7.78
CA HIS A 280 -2.63 -15.96 -6.44
C HIS A 280 -3.78 -15.81 -5.44
N PHE A 281 -4.80 -15.01 -5.73
CA PHE A 281 -5.86 -14.63 -4.79
C PHE A 281 -7.25 -14.82 -5.39
#